data_AF-A0A6L8MMP3-F1
#
_entry.id   AF-A0A6L8MMP3-F1
#
_cell.length_a   1.000
_cell.length_b   1.000
_cell.length_c   1.000
_cell.angle_alpha   90.00
_cell.angle_beta   90.00
_cell.angle_gamma   90.00
#
_symmetry.space_group_name_H-M   'P 1'
#
loop_
_entity.id
_entity.type
_entity.pdbx_description
1 polymer ?
#
loop_
_entity_poly.entity_id
_entity_poly.type
_entity_poly.pdbx_seq_one_letter_code
_entity_poly.pdbx_strand_id
1 'polypeptide(L)'
;MPLNKSVELVTRVINEKHATLKVSAQELLKAIAGEDAALKIRAAENTLSDATSLKGMLSQNDVPSWLHSSITQTSNFVTGAWSSKDLLLNFISTQQALDKHVWQFDQSEEDAINFDAIFEHYKSQSRLPELFDEIIRILEQIKDSGHVDSVNLLSSLSKVIATIKRCKDGSYFSLNSAWDFLVNFLQNYMWGELSKLTIVGPMLEALRKTIEETNIEMFNLHTALKTETERVIGFEVKSLSNKASVSFLTYDCEGRVPTFDDVPRLTSTQA
;
A
#
# COMPACT_ATOMS: atom_id res chain seq x y z
N MET A 1 15.22 15.32 -6.98
CA MET A 1 15.97 15.95 -5.88
C MET A 1 17.42 15.52 -5.99
N PRO A 2 18.42 16.37 -5.71
CA PRO A 2 19.78 15.87 -5.62
C PRO A 2 19.81 14.89 -4.43
N LEU A 3 20.19 13.63 -4.69
CA LEU A 3 20.48 12.69 -3.61
C LEU A 3 21.38 13.38 -2.59
N ASN A 4 21.11 13.17 -1.30
CA ASN A 4 21.95 13.68 -0.24
C ASN A 4 23.35 13.07 -0.42
N LYS A 5 24.28 13.84 -1.01
CA LYS A 5 25.64 13.39 -1.36
C LYS A 5 26.37 12.74 -0.19
N SER A 6 26.02 13.10 1.04
CA SER A 6 26.55 12.49 2.26
C SER A 6 26.06 11.05 2.45
N VAL A 7 24.78 10.77 2.16
CA VAL A 7 24.20 9.41 2.24
C VAL A 7 24.76 8.52 1.13
N GLU A 8 24.91 9.04 -0.09
CA GLU A 8 25.57 8.32 -1.19
C GLU A 8 27.02 7.97 -0.82
N LEU A 9 27.77 8.91 -0.25
CA LEU A 9 29.14 8.70 0.17
C LEU A 9 29.23 7.63 1.27
N VAL A 10 28.39 7.72 2.30
CA VAL A 10 28.36 6.71 3.39
C VAL A 10 27.98 5.34 2.84
N THR A 11 26.93 5.25 2.02
CA THR A 11 26.49 3.98 1.41
C THR A 11 27.59 3.37 0.54
N ARG A 12 28.30 4.20 -0.23
CA ARG A 12 29.45 3.75 -1.02
C ARG A 12 30.56 3.18 -0.14
N VAL A 13 30.94 3.88 0.92
CA VAL A 13 31.99 3.42 1.84
C VAL A 13 31.58 2.10 2.52
N ILE A 14 30.32 1.95 2.91
CA ILE A 14 29.82 0.71 3.51
C ILE A 14 29.87 -0.44 2.49
N ASN A 15 29.44 -0.21 1.25
CA ASN A 15 29.52 -1.21 0.19
C ASN A 15 30.97 -1.61 -0.12
N GLU A 16 31.91 -0.65 -0.13
CA GLU A 16 33.34 -0.93 -0.30
C GLU A 16 33.87 -1.81 0.84
N LYS A 17 33.51 -1.51 2.10
CA LYS A 17 33.90 -2.33 3.26
C LYS A 17 33.26 -3.72 3.27
N HIS A 18 32.01 -3.82 2.84
CA HIS A 18 31.33 -5.11 2.69
C HIS A 18 31.97 -5.97 1.61
N ALA A 19 32.37 -5.37 0.48
CA ALA A 19 33.10 -6.06 -0.57
C ALA A 19 34.47 -6.58 -0.06
N THR A 20 35.21 -5.77 0.70
CA THR A 20 36.46 -6.22 1.33
C THR A 20 36.23 -7.41 2.26
N LEU A 21 35.19 -7.35 3.11
CA LEU A 21 34.85 -8.46 4.00
C LEU A 21 34.45 -9.73 3.22
N LYS A 22 33.73 -9.60 2.08
CA LYS A 22 33.42 -10.74 1.21
C LYS A 22 34.69 -11.44 0.72
N VAL A 23 35.68 -10.66 0.29
CA VAL A 23 36.95 -11.20 -0.18
C VAL A 23 37.68 -11.92 0.95
N SER A 24 37.85 -11.29 2.11
CA SER A 24 38.58 -11.91 3.22
C SER A 24 37.87 -13.13 3.80
N ALA A 25 36.53 -13.16 3.82
CA ALA A 25 35.76 -14.33 4.24
C ALA A 25 35.90 -15.52 3.28
N GLN A 26 35.97 -15.27 1.96
CA GLN A 26 36.27 -16.31 0.96
C GLN A 26 37.71 -16.83 1.09
N GLU A 27 38.67 -15.96 1.37
CA GLU A 27 40.07 -16.35 1.63
C GLU A 27 40.19 -17.21 2.89
N LEU A 28 39.43 -16.88 3.95
CA LEU A 28 39.36 -17.70 5.16
C LEU A 28 38.85 -19.11 4.86
N LEU A 29 37.76 -19.26 4.10
CA LEU A 29 37.25 -20.57 3.72
C LEU A 29 38.27 -21.39 2.92
N LYS A 30 39.04 -20.75 2.03
CA LYS A 30 40.14 -21.40 1.30
C LYS A 30 41.27 -21.83 2.25
N ALA A 31 41.67 -20.96 3.18
CA ALA A 31 42.75 -21.23 4.13
C ALA A 31 42.39 -22.38 5.10
N ILE A 32 41.14 -22.44 5.56
CA ILE A 32 40.65 -23.50 6.47
C ILE A 32 40.80 -24.89 5.87
N ALA A 33 40.62 -25.01 4.54
CA ALA A 33 40.78 -26.27 3.82
C ALA A 33 42.25 -26.72 3.68
N GLY A 34 43.22 -25.81 3.86
CA GLY A 34 44.65 -26.13 3.83
C GLY A 34 45.17 -26.75 5.13
N GLU A 35 46.45 -27.08 5.20
CA GLU A 35 47.09 -27.64 6.40
C GLU A 35 47.84 -26.60 7.24
N ASP A 36 48.15 -25.43 6.67
CA ASP A 36 48.92 -24.38 7.33
C ASP A 36 48.10 -23.67 8.43
N ALA A 37 48.43 -23.97 9.69
CA ALA A 37 47.77 -23.37 10.85
C ALA A 37 48.01 -21.85 10.96
N ALA A 38 49.20 -21.37 10.61
CA ALA A 38 49.51 -19.94 10.69
C ALA A 38 48.70 -19.15 9.65
N LEU A 39 48.56 -19.71 8.44
CA LEU A 39 47.75 -19.12 7.38
C LEU A 39 46.26 -19.04 7.78
N LYS A 40 45.72 -20.07 8.44
CA LYS A 40 44.33 -20.08 8.93
C LYS A 40 44.07 -18.99 9.95
N ILE A 41 44.95 -18.87 10.95
CA ILE A 41 44.82 -17.86 12.00
C ILE A 41 44.90 -16.46 11.38
N ARG A 42 45.88 -16.21 10.51
CA ARG A 42 46.03 -14.92 9.84
C ARG A 42 44.81 -14.56 8.98
N ALA A 43 44.26 -15.52 8.24
CA ALA A 43 43.05 -15.29 7.45
C ALA A 43 41.85 -14.95 8.35
N ALA A 44 41.72 -15.62 9.48
CA ALA A 44 40.63 -15.36 10.43
C ALA A 44 40.78 -14.00 11.12
N GLU A 45 42.01 -13.57 11.44
CA GLU A 45 42.30 -12.24 11.97
C GLU A 45 41.93 -11.14 10.97
N ASN A 46 42.25 -11.33 9.68
CA ASN A 46 41.86 -10.39 8.62
C ASN A 46 40.32 -10.28 8.52
N THR A 47 39.61 -11.40 8.45
CA THR A 47 38.14 -11.42 8.42
C THR A 47 37.53 -10.78 9.66
N LEU A 48 38.09 -11.04 10.85
CA LEU A 48 37.65 -10.43 12.11
C LEU A 48 37.85 -8.90 12.08
N SER A 49 39.00 -8.44 11.58
CA SER A 49 39.31 -7.01 11.44
C SER A 49 38.35 -6.32 10.50
N ASP A 50 38.11 -6.88 9.30
CA ASP A 50 37.19 -6.33 8.32
C ASP A 50 35.74 -6.30 8.83
N ALA A 51 35.29 -7.36 9.51
CA ALA A 51 33.95 -7.44 10.08
C ALA A 51 33.76 -6.40 11.21
N THR A 52 34.77 -6.22 12.05
CA THR A 52 34.75 -5.22 13.12
C THR A 52 34.79 -3.80 12.55
N SER A 53 35.58 -3.56 11.50
CA SER A 53 35.62 -2.28 10.78
C SER A 53 34.27 -1.94 10.16
N LEU A 54 33.61 -2.90 9.51
CA LEU A 54 32.29 -2.72 8.93
C LEU A 54 31.25 -2.42 10.01
N LYS A 55 31.25 -3.18 11.10
CA LYS A 55 30.37 -2.92 12.25
C LYS A 55 30.56 -1.52 12.84
N GLY A 56 31.80 -1.03 12.88
CA GLY A 56 32.11 0.31 13.37
C GLY A 56 31.55 1.46 12.52
N MET A 57 31.09 1.18 11.29
CA MET A 57 30.46 2.16 10.40
C MET A 57 28.92 2.16 10.47
N LEU A 58 28.34 1.21 11.21
CA LEU A 58 26.89 1.01 11.27
C LEU A 58 26.32 1.53 12.59
N SER A 59 25.08 2.02 12.56
CA SER A 59 24.33 2.25 13.80
C SER A 59 23.97 0.90 14.44
N GLN A 60 23.70 0.87 15.75
CA GLN A 60 23.38 -0.39 16.44
C GLN A 60 22.20 -1.14 15.84
N ASN A 61 21.21 -0.42 15.29
CA ASN A 61 20.02 -0.99 14.69
C ASN A 61 20.26 -1.55 13.28
N ASP A 62 21.31 -1.09 12.60
CA ASP A 62 21.63 -1.50 11.23
C ASP A 62 22.63 -2.66 11.17
N VAL A 63 23.06 -3.19 12.33
CA VAL A 63 23.98 -4.33 12.38
C VAL A 63 23.20 -5.62 12.14
N PRO A 64 23.35 -6.28 10.99
CA PRO A 64 22.64 -7.52 10.74
C PRO A 64 23.20 -8.66 11.61
N SER A 65 22.34 -9.63 11.93
CA SER A 65 22.71 -10.77 12.79
C SER A 65 23.91 -11.56 12.24
N TRP A 66 24.02 -11.71 10.91
CA TRP A 66 25.16 -12.39 10.28
C TRP A 66 26.49 -11.70 10.57
N LEU A 67 26.52 -10.37 10.71
CA LEU A 67 27.75 -9.63 11.00
C LEU A 67 28.19 -9.87 12.44
N HIS A 68 27.24 -9.91 13.37
CA HIS A 68 27.50 -10.31 14.76
C HIS A 68 28.04 -11.74 14.83
N SER A 69 27.38 -12.69 14.16
CA SER A 69 27.81 -14.08 14.10
C SER A 69 29.21 -14.21 13.50
N SER A 70 29.51 -13.51 12.41
CA SER A 70 30.84 -13.52 11.79
C SER A 70 31.94 -13.12 12.78
N ILE A 71 31.73 -12.02 13.51
CA ILE A 71 32.70 -11.51 14.51
C ILE A 71 32.91 -12.52 15.64
N THR A 72 31.83 -13.07 16.18
CA THR A 72 31.92 -14.05 17.28
C THR A 72 32.62 -15.32 16.82
N GLN A 73 32.28 -15.83 15.63
CA GLN A 73 32.83 -17.07 15.08
C GLN A 73 34.34 -16.95 14.81
N THR A 74 34.77 -15.87 14.14
CA THR A 74 36.20 -15.66 13.85
C THR A 74 36.99 -15.34 15.12
N SER A 75 36.42 -14.61 16.09
CA SER A 75 37.07 -14.35 17.38
C SER A 75 37.27 -15.63 18.20
N ASN A 76 36.27 -16.51 18.27
CA ASN A 76 36.40 -17.80 18.96
C ASN A 76 37.47 -18.69 18.32
N PHE A 77 37.62 -18.65 17.01
CA PHE A 77 38.68 -19.40 16.33
C PHE A 77 40.07 -18.79 16.59
N VAL A 78 40.23 -17.46 16.47
CA VAL A 78 41.50 -16.76 16.72
C VAL A 78 41.99 -16.94 18.16
N THR A 79 41.07 -16.95 19.12
CA THR A 79 41.39 -17.18 20.55
C THR A 79 41.64 -18.66 20.89
N GLY A 80 41.47 -19.58 19.93
CA GLY A 80 41.65 -21.01 20.14
C GLY A 80 40.48 -21.70 20.86
N ALA A 81 39.38 -21.00 21.11
CA ALA A 81 38.17 -21.61 21.69
C ALA A 81 37.49 -22.57 20.70
N TRP A 82 37.63 -22.34 19.39
CA TRP A 82 37.07 -23.18 18.32
C TRP A 82 38.15 -23.86 17.49
N SER A 83 37.88 -25.09 17.05
CA SER A 83 38.69 -25.77 16.05
C SER A 83 38.33 -25.31 14.62
N SER A 84 39.16 -25.66 13.63
CA SER A 84 38.85 -25.38 12.22
C SER A 84 37.53 -26.03 11.76
N LYS A 85 37.19 -27.19 12.34
CA LYS A 85 35.92 -27.87 12.06
C LYS A 85 34.73 -27.09 12.61
N ASP A 86 34.84 -26.58 13.83
CA ASP A 86 33.77 -25.79 14.47
C ASP A 86 33.54 -24.49 13.70
N LEU A 87 34.64 -23.82 13.31
CA LEU A 87 34.55 -22.62 12.47
C LEU A 87 33.86 -22.94 11.14
N LEU A 88 34.30 -23.98 10.42
CA LEU A 88 33.72 -24.32 9.11
C LEU A 88 32.21 -24.60 9.18
N LEU A 89 31.76 -25.39 10.15
CA LEU A 89 30.34 -25.74 10.30
C LEU A 89 29.46 -24.52 10.58
N ASN A 90 29.96 -23.55 11.34
CA ASN A 90 29.18 -22.37 11.74
C ASN A 90 29.33 -21.20 10.76
N PHE A 91 30.45 -21.10 10.05
CA PHE A 91 30.77 -19.96 9.19
C PHE A 91 30.15 -20.08 7.79
N ILE A 92 29.84 -21.28 7.30
CA ILE A 92 29.23 -21.48 5.97
C ILE A 92 27.85 -20.79 5.87
N SER A 93 27.02 -20.87 6.90
CA SER A 93 25.71 -20.21 6.91
C SER A 93 25.85 -18.69 6.96
N THR A 94 26.79 -18.19 7.76
CA THR A 94 27.15 -16.77 7.83
C THR A 94 27.64 -16.26 6.47
N GLN A 95 28.49 -17.02 5.78
CA GLN A 95 29.00 -16.67 4.45
C GLN A 95 27.86 -16.49 3.45
N GLN A 96 26.88 -17.40 3.44
CA GLN A 96 25.75 -17.28 2.53
C GLN A 96 24.92 -16.02 2.79
N ALA A 97 24.67 -15.70 4.07
CA ALA A 97 23.95 -14.48 4.45
C ALA A 97 24.73 -13.23 4.06
N LEU A 98 26.05 -13.24 4.28
CA LEU A 98 26.97 -12.18 3.91
C LEU A 98 27.01 -11.93 2.39
N ASP A 99 27.02 -12.99 1.57
CA ASP A 99 27.04 -12.89 0.12
C ASP A 99 25.73 -12.33 -0.46
N LYS A 100 24.60 -12.73 0.11
CA LYS A 100 23.25 -12.31 -0.32
C LYS A 100 22.84 -10.94 0.22
N HIS A 101 23.50 -10.43 1.25
CA HIS A 101 23.10 -9.18 1.87
C HIS A 101 23.27 -8.02 0.89
N VAL A 102 22.26 -7.17 0.82
CA VAL A 102 22.26 -5.90 0.11
C VAL A 102 21.95 -4.84 1.13
N TRP A 103 22.85 -3.86 1.26
CA TRP A 103 22.65 -2.76 2.19
C TRP A 103 21.53 -1.84 1.70
N GLN A 104 20.64 -1.49 2.62
CA GLN A 104 19.55 -0.56 2.40
C GLN A 104 19.58 0.46 3.54
N PHE A 105 20.31 1.56 3.34
CA PHE A 105 20.36 2.70 4.26
C PHE A 105 19.43 3.76 3.69
N ASP A 106 18.17 3.73 4.11
CA ASP A 106 17.05 4.53 3.59
C ASP A 106 16.75 4.35 2.10
N GLN A 107 15.83 3.45 1.82
CA GLN A 107 14.54 3.97 1.44
C GLN A 107 13.66 3.68 2.66
N SER A 108 12.80 4.61 3.11
CA SER A 108 11.53 4.15 3.67
C SER A 108 11.02 3.06 2.72
N GLU A 109 10.17 2.11 3.13
CA GLU A 109 9.25 1.64 2.08
C GLU A 109 8.77 2.93 1.41
N GLU A 110 9.01 3.10 0.10
CA GLU A 110 8.14 3.99 -0.64
C GLU A 110 6.80 3.31 -0.38
N ASP A 111 6.15 3.66 0.73
CA ASP A 111 4.83 3.28 1.10
C ASP A 111 4.05 3.98 0.02
N ALA A 112 3.99 3.33 -1.14
CA ALA A 112 3.27 3.81 -2.28
C ALA A 112 1.89 4.10 -1.71
N ILE A 113 1.48 5.36 -1.79
CA ILE A 113 0.28 5.84 -1.11
C ILE A 113 -0.83 4.83 -1.40
N ASN A 114 -1.21 4.07 -0.37
CA ASN A 114 -2.15 2.98 -0.54
C ASN A 114 -3.56 3.55 -0.43
N PHE A 115 -4.02 4.14 -1.53
CA PHE A 115 -5.34 4.78 -1.60
C PHE A 115 -6.48 3.83 -1.19
N ASP A 116 -6.36 2.55 -1.51
CA ASP A 116 -7.34 1.54 -1.13
C ASP A 116 -7.35 1.30 0.39
N ALA A 117 -6.18 1.29 1.05
CA ALA A 117 -6.11 1.18 2.50
C ALA A 117 -6.71 2.42 3.21
N ILE A 118 -6.46 3.62 2.68
CA ILE A 118 -7.06 4.86 3.20
C ILE A 118 -8.59 4.81 3.02
N PHE A 119 -9.06 4.38 1.84
CA PHE A 119 -10.49 4.22 1.57
C PHE A 119 -11.14 3.20 2.50
N GLU A 120 -10.58 2.00 2.64
CA GLU A 120 -11.14 0.94 3.50
C GLU A 120 -11.18 1.37 4.97
N HIS A 121 -10.17 2.14 5.44
CA HIS A 121 -10.18 2.73 6.77
C HIS A 121 -11.42 3.61 7.00
N TYR A 122 -11.66 4.59 6.12
CA TYR A 122 -12.81 5.50 6.28
C TYR A 122 -14.15 4.82 5.98
N LYS A 123 -14.21 3.90 5.01
CA LYS A 123 -15.40 3.09 4.72
C LYS A 123 -15.82 2.27 5.94
N SER A 124 -14.87 1.66 6.65
CA SER A 124 -15.15 0.87 7.87
C SER A 124 -15.73 1.69 9.03
N GLN A 125 -15.52 3.01 9.03
CA GLN A 125 -16.06 3.94 10.02
C GLN A 125 -17.37 4.59 9.57
N SER A 126 -17.73 4.42 8.30
CA SER A 126 -18.93 5.00 7.69
C SER A 126 -20.15 4.11 7.89
N ARG A 127 -21.34 4.70 7.75
CA ARG A 127 -22.62 3.97 7.70
C ARG A 127 -22.96 3.43 6.31
N LEU A 128 -22.07 3.57 5.31
CA LEU A 128 -22.34 3.14 3.94
C LEU A 128 -22.72 1.65 3.82
N PRO A 129 -22.04 0.68 4.49
CA PRO A 129 -22.43 -0.72 4.36
C PRO A 129 -23.90 -0.95 4.75
N GLU A 130 -24.34 -0.35 5.85
CA GLU A 130 -25.73 -0.44 6.34
C GLU A 130 -26.71 0.21 5.37
N LEU A 131 -26.37 1.40 4.85
CA LEU A 131 -27.21 2.15 3.92
C LEU A 131 -27.37 1.44 2.57
N PHE A 132 -26.30 0.84 2.04
CA PHE A 132 -26.36 0.03 0.82
C PHE A 132 -27.20 -1.24 1.02
N ASP A 133 -27.08 -1.90 2.16
CA ASP A 133 -27.91 -3.06 2.49
C ASP A 133 -29.38 -2.67 2.62
N GLU A 134 -29.68 -1.50 3.18
CA GLU A 134 -31.04 -0.96 3.26
C GLU A 134 -31.62 -0.62 1.88
N ILE A 135 -30.84 0.01 1.00
CA ILE A 135 -31.23 0.25 -0.39
C ILE A 135 -31.57 -1.07 -1.09
N ILE A 136 -30.68 -2.07 -0.98
CA ILE A 136 -30.90 -3.40 -1.56
C ILE A 136 -32.22 -3.97 -1.04
N ARG A 137 -32.45 -3.93 0.27
CA ARG A 137 -33.67 -4.43 0.91
C ARG A 137 -34.92 -3.76 0.35
N ILE A 138 -34.93 -2.44 0.21
CA ILE A 138 -36.09 -1.70 -0.31
C ILE A 138 -36.33 -2.02 -1.80
N LEU A 139 -35.27 -2.08 -2.62
CA LEU A 139 -35.38 -2.45 -4.04
C LEU A 139 -35.91 -3.88 -4.21
N GLU A 140 -35.50 -4.82 -3.36
CA GLU A 140 -36.04 -6.19 -3.33
C GLU A 140 -37.51 -6.21 -2.93
N GLN A 141 -37.93 -5.43 -1.93
CA GLN A 141 -39.34 -5.30 -1.56
C GLN A 141 -40.20 -4.73 -2.71
N ILE A 142 -39.69 -3.73 -3.43
CA ILE A 142 -40.36 -3.18 -4.61
C ILE A 142 -40.52 -4.27 -5.68
N LYS A 143 -39.46 -5.03 -5.95
CA LYS A 143 -39.46 -6.12 -6.93
C LYS A 143 -40.46 -7.22 -6.56
N ASP A 144 -40.46 -7.63 -5.29
CA ASP A 144 -41.24 -8.76 -4.78
C ASP A 144 -42.68 -8.38 -4.43
N SER A 145 -43.03 -7.10 -4.51
CA SER A 145 -44.38 -6.58 -4.23
C SER A 145 -45.46 -7.14 -5.16
N GLY A 146 -45.09 -7.68 -6.33
CA GLY A 146 -46.04 -8.16 -7.34
C GLY A 146 -46.86 -7.05 -8.02
N HIS A 147 -46.57 -5.77 -7.73
CA HIS A 147 -47.26 -4.62 -8.32
C HIS A 147 -46.54 -4.03 -9.55
N VAL A 148 -45.39 -4.61 -9.92
CA VAL A 148 -44.58 -4.16 -11.04
C VAL A 148 -44.78 -5.10 -12.22
N ASP A 149 -45.66 -4.72 -13.15
CA ASP A 149 -46.02 -5.57 -14.31
C ASP A 149 -45.02 -5.47 -15.49
N SER A 150 -44.09 -4.51 -15.45
CA SER A 150 -43.10 -4.33 -16.51
C SER A 150 -41.94 -5.32 -16.36
N VAL A 151 -41.91 -6.33 -17.23
CA VAL A 151 -40.81 -7.31 -17.33
C VAL A 151 -39.44 -6.62 -17.50
N ASN A 152 -39.40 -5.55 -18.29
CA ASN A 152 -38.18 -4.76 -18.51
C ASN A 152 -37.72 -4.04 -17.23
N LEU A 153 -38.65 -3.52 -16.44
CA LEU A 153 -38.35 -2.88 -15.16
C LEU A 153 -37.86 -3.90 -14.13
N LEU A 154 -38.52 -5.05 -14.01
CA LEU A 154 -38.09 -6.14 -13.13
C LEU A 154 -36.68 -6.67 -13.49
N SER A 155 -36.40 -6.80 -14.79
CA SER A 155 -35.07 -7.19 -15.27
C SER A 155 -34.01 -6.14 -14.93
N SER A 156 -34.30 -4.87 -15.17
CA SER A 156 -33.39 -3.75 -14.89
C SER A 156 -33.14 -3.58 -13.39
N LEU A 157 -34.19 -3.68 -12.58
CA LEU A 157 -34.12 -3.65 -11.12
C LEU A 157 -33.26 -4.81 -10.58
N SER A 158 -33.43 -6.02 -11.13
CA SER A 158 -32.60 -7.17 -10.76
C SER A 158 -31.12 -6.95 -11.10
N LYS A 159 -30.81 -6.32 -12.24
CA LYS A 159 -29.42 -5.95 -12.59
C LYS A 159 -28.86 -4.92 -11.63
N VAL A 160 -29.62 -3.89 -11.27
CA VAL A 160 -29.21 -2.86 -10.31
C VAL A 160 -28.90 -3.47 -8.95
N ILE A 161 -29.81 -4.29 -8.41
CA ILE A 161 -29.61 -5.01 -7.15
C ILE A 161 -28.33 -5.88 -7.22
N ALA A 162 -28.15 -6.66 -8.29
CA ALA A 162 -26.99 -7.52 -8.46
C ALA A 162 -25.67 -6.73 -8.55
N THR A 163 -25.67 -5.60 -9.27
CA THR A 163 -24.50 -4.70 -9.37
C THR A 163 -24.12 -4.14 -8.00
N ILE A 164 -25.09 -3.62 -7.25
CA ILE A 164 -24.84 -3.05 -5.92
C ILE A 164 -24.31 -4.12 -4.96
N LYS A 165 -24.94 -5.30 -4.93
CA LYS A 165 -24.47 -6.43 -4.09
C LYS A 165 -23.03 -6.82 -4.39
N ARG A 166 -22.64 -6.81 -5.68
CA ARG A 166 -21.27 -7.14 -6.09
C ARG A 166 -20.26 -6.04 -5.74
N CYS A 167 -20.67 -4.78 -5.80
CA CYS A 167 -19.77 -3.64 -5.70
C CYS A 167 -19.69 -2.99 -4.31
N LYS A 168 -20.67 -3.21 -3.42
CA LYS A 168 -20.72 -2.57 -2.10
C LYS A 168 -19.49 -2.86 -1.21
N ASP A 169 -18.92 -4.05 -1.36
CA ASP A 169 -17.74 -4.49 -0.61
C ASP A 169 -16.44 -4.34 -1.44
N GLY A 170 -16.51 -3.72 -2.61
CA GLY A 170 -15.37 -3.53 -3.51
C GLY A 170 -14.55 -2.26 -3.22
N SER A 171 -13.57 -2.02 -4.10
CA SER A 171 -12.71 -0.83 -4.09
C SER A 171 -13.50 0.47 -4.26
N TYR A 172 -12.85 1.61 -3.96
CA TYR A 172 -13.41 2.94 -4.16
C TYR A 172 -14.09 3.10 -5.52
N PHE A 173 -13.39 2.72 -6.60
CA PHE A 173 -13.92 2.82 -7.96
C PHE A 173 -15.19 1.98 -8.18
N SER A 174 -15.21 0.77 -7.62
CA SER A 174 -16.35 -0.16 -7.77
C SER A 174 -17.58 0.36 -7.05
N LEU A 175 -17.40 0.81 -5.80
CA LEU A 175 -18.47 1.39 -4.99
C LEU A 175 -19.01 2.67 -5.64
N ASN A 176 -18.12 3.54 -6.08
CA ASN A 176 -18.48 4.81 -6.70
C ASN A 176 -19.27 4.64 -8.01
N SER A 177 -18.82 3.72 -8.86
CA SER A 177 -19.50 3.43 -10.13
C SER A 177 -20.88 2.80 -9.90
N ALA A 178 -21.02 1.95 -8.87
CA ALA A 178 -22.31 1.37 -8.51
C ALA A 178 -23.27 2.41 -7.94
N TRP A 179 -22.77 3.36 -7.14
CA TRP A 179 -23.55 4.50 -6.64
C TRP A 179 -24.08 5.36 -7.77
N ASP A 180 -23.20 5.79 -8.69
CA ASP A 180 -23.59 6.61 -9.85
C ASP A 180 -24.62 5.90 -10.73
N PHE A 181 -24.38 4.62 -11.01
CA PHE A 181 -25.32 3.80 -11.77
C PHE A 181 -26.69 3.71 -11.09
N LEU A 182 -26.73 3.51 -9.77
CA LEU A 182 -27.96 3.47 -8.99
C LEU A 182 -28.71 4.81 -9.06
N VAL A 183 -28.04 5.93 -8.75
CA VAL A 183 -28.67 7.25 -8.75
C VAL A 183 -29.24 7.57 -10.13
N ASN A 184 -28.47 7.33 -11.20
CA ASN A 184 -28.93 7.52 -12.57
C ASN A 184 -30.12 6.61 -12.91
N PHE A 185 -30.13 5.36 -12.46
CA PHE A 185 -31.26 4.46 -12.65
C PHE A 185 -32.52 4.96 -11.93
N LEU A 186 -32.38 5.42 -10.69
CA LEU A 186 -33.51 5.95 -9.91
C LEU A 186 -34.11 7.19 -10.55
N GLN A 187 -33.27 8.16 -10.92
CA GLN A 187 -33.71 9.44 -11.49
C GLN A 187 -34.33 9.27 -12.89
N ASN A 188 -33.66 8.53 -13.77
CA ASN A 188 -34.06 8.47 -15.18
C ASN A 188 -35.16 7.44 -15.46
N TYR A 189 -35.32 6.45 -14.59
CA TYR A 189 -36.20 5.32 -14.89
C TYR A 189 -37.18 5.04 -13.76
N MET A 190 -36.67 4.82 -12.55
CA MET A 190 -37.49 4.30 -11.47
C MET A 190 -38.52 5.30 -10.95
N TRP A 191 -38.17 6.59 -10.83
CA TRP A 191 -39.11 7.62 -10.40
C TRP A 191 -40.20 7.89 -11.45
N GLY A 192 -39.88 7.78 -12.74
CA GLY A 192 -40.87 7.94 -13.81
C GLY A 192 -41.87 6.80 -13.87
N GLU A 193 -41.43 5.57 -13.65
CA GLU A 193 -42.28 4.38 -13.80
C GLU A 193 -43.04 4.01 -12.52
N LEU A 194 -42.39 4.06 -11.35
CA LEU A 194 -43.00 3.58 -10.11
C LEU A 194 -43.83 4.64 -9.39
N SER A 195 -43.62 5.94 -9.65
CA SER A 195 -44.47 7.00 -9.07
C SER A 195 -45.93 6.92 -9.52
N LYS A 196 -46.20 6.21 -10.62
CA LYS A 196 -47.54 5.93 -11.15
C LYS A 196 -48.31 4.91 -10.31
N LEU A 197 -47.63 4.16 -9.45
CA LEU A 197 -48.20 3.08 -8.66
C LEU A 197 -48.38 3.50 -7.19
N THR A 198 -49.61 3.80 -6.80
CA THR A 198 -49.95 4.32 -5.46
C THR A 198 -49.50 3.38 -4.32
N ILE A 199 -49.51 2.07 -4.54
CA ILE A 199 -49.20 1.07 -3.52
C ILE A 199 -47.69 1.07 -3.16
N VAL A 200 -46.83 1.48 -4.08
CA VAL A 200 -45.37 1.48 -3.90
C VAL A 200 -44.87 2.80 -3.28
N GLY A 201 -45.74 3.79 -3.13
CA GLY A 201 -45.43 5.12 -2.62
C GLY A 201 -44.62 5.14 -1.32
N PRO A 202 -45.03 4.41 -0.26
CA PRO A 202 -44.26 4.36 0.99
C PRO A 202 -42.84 3.77 0.82
N MET A 203 -42.68 2.75 -0.04
CA MET A 203 -41.36 2.16 -0.32
C MET A 203 -40.47 3.11 -1.13
N LEU A 204 -41.04 3.85 -2.08
CA LEU A 204 -40.31 4.88 -2.84
C LEU A 204 -39.85 6.03 -1.96
N GLU A 205 -40.68 6.44 -1.00
CA GLU A 205 -40.32 7.49 -0.05
C GLU A 205 -39.24 7.01 0.93
N ALA A 206 -39.34 5.77 1.42
CA ALA A 206 -38.27 5.16 2.21
C ALA A 206 -36.96 5.11 1.41
N LEU A 207 -37.02 4.65 0.16
CA LEU A 207 -35.85 4.60 -0.72
C LEU A 207 -35.25 5.98 -0.95
N ARG A 208 -36.08 7.00 -1.21
CA ARG A 208 -35.61 8.38 -1.40
C ARG A 208 -34.84 8.88 -0.18
N LYS A 209 -35.38 8.68 1.03
CA LYS A 209 -34.70 9.07 2.27
C LYS A 209 -33.38 8.33 2.45
N THR A 210 -33.35 7.02 2.22
CA THR A 210 -32.11 6.24 2.31
C THR A 210 -31.08 6.72 1.27
N ILE A 211 -31.50 7.10 0.07
CA ILE A 211 -30.62 7.67 -0.97
C ILE A 211 -30.07 9.03 -0.55
N GLU A 212 -30.88 9.90 0.05
CA GLU A 212 -30.45 11.19 0.59
C GLU A 212 -29.42 11.01 1.72
N GLU A 213 -29.68 10.09 2.66
CA GLU A 213 -28.72 9.73 3.72
C GLU A 213 -27.41 9.16 3.13
N THR A 214 -27.51 8.30 2.12
CA THR A 214 -26.35 7.71 1.44
C THR A 214 -25.54 8.76 0.68
N ASN A 215 -26.19 9.74 0.04
CA ASN A 215 -25.51 10.86 -0.59
C ASN A 215 -24.67 11.66 0.40
N ILE A 216 -25.24 11.97 1.57
CA ILE A 216 -24.52 12.68 2.64
C ILE A 216 -23.31 11.87 3.11
N GLU A 217 -23.49 10.56 3.32
CA GLU A 217 -22.42 9.69 3.79
C GLU A 217 -21.32 9.50 2.75
N MET A 218 -21.68 9.35 1.47
CA MET A 218 -20.73 9.33 0.36
C MET A 218 -19.93 10.63 0.30
N PHE A 219 -20.59 11.79 0.41
CA PHE A 219 -19.92 13.09 0.43
C PHE A 219 -18.93 13.21 1.59
N ASN A 220 -19.31 12.76 2.79
CA ASN A 220 -18.43 12.76 3.96
C ASN A 220 -17.21 11.86 3.73
N LEU A 221 -17.41 10.66 3.20
CA LEU A 221 -16.34 9.72 2.86
C LEU A 221 -15.37 10.33 1.84
N HIS A 222 -15.87 10.92 0.75
CA HIS A 222 -15.03 11.59 -0.25
C HIS A 222 -14.24 12.74 0.34
N THR A 223 -14.86 13.54 1.20
CA THR A 223 -14.19 14.68 1.86
C THR A 223 -13.07 14.22 2.78
N ALA A 224 -13.31 13.17 3.56
CA ALA A 224 -12.31 12.57 4.44
C ALA A 224 -11.15 11.96 3.65
N LEU A 225 -11.46 11.16 2.62
CA LEU A 225 -10.47 10.55 1.74
C LEU A 225 -9.61 11.62 1.04
N LYS A 226 -10.23 12.68 0.53
CA LYS A 226 -9.52 13.80 -0.12
C LYS A 226 -8.59 14.50 0.86
N THR A 227 -9.08 14.85 2.04
CA THR A 227 -8.31 15.54 3.08
C THR A 227 -7.10 14.71 3.50
N GLU A 228 -7.30 13.42 3.74
CA GLU A 228 -6.22 12.53 4.16
C GLU A 228 -5.21 12.28 3.04
N THR A 229 -5.69 12.09 1.81
CA THR A 229 -4.82 11.96 0.64
C THR A 229 -3.96 13.22 0.45
N GLU A 230 -4.55 14.41 0.54
CA GLU A 230 -3.82 15.68 0.45
C GLU A 230 -2.81 15.84 1.59
N ARG A 231 -3.14 15.37 2.80
CA ARG A 231 -2.23 15.35 3.95
C ARG A 231 -1.03 14.44 3.71
N VAL A 232 -1.27 13.21 3.26
CA VAL A 232 -0.22 12.21 2.98
C VAL A 232 0.68 12.71 1.85
N ILE A 233 0.10 13.12 0.72
CA ILE A 233 0.85 13.69 -0.42
C ILE A 233 1.62 14.93 0.00
N GLY A 234 1.02 15.83 0.79
CA GLY A 234 1.67 17.06 1.25
C GLY A 234 2.85 16.79 2.20
N PHE A 235 2.77 15.72 2.99
CA PHE A 235 3.85 15.30 3.88
C PHE A 235 5.00 14.63 3.11
N GLU A 236 4.69 13.82 2.10
CA GLU A 236 5.67 13.06 1.31
C GLU A 236 6.31 13.90 0.20
N VAL A 237 5.53 14.75 -0.46
CA VAL A 237 5.96 15.56 -1.63
C VAL A 237 6.05 17.04 -1.24
N LYS A 238 6.92 17.37 -0.28
CA LYS A 238 7.11 18.73 0.27
C LYS A 238 7.60 19.80 -0.74
N SER A 239 7.95 19.42 -1.98
CA SER A 239 8.67 20.28 -2.94
C SER A 239 7.86 20.78 -4.15
N LEU A 240 6.57 20.44 -4.27
CA LEU A 240 5.76 20.95 -5.38
C LEU A 240 5.27 22.38 -5.08
N SER A 241 5.84 23.35 -5.80
CA SER A 241 5.44 24.76 -5.80
C SER A 241 4.01 24.98 -6.33
N ASN A 242 3.48 24.03 -7.10
CA ASN A 242 2.07 23.87 -7.43
C ASN A 242 1.58 22.56 -6.83
N LYS A 243 0.94 22.61 -5.65
CA LYS A 243 0.34 21.43 -5.02
C LYS A 243 -0.59 20.76 -6.04
N ALA A 244 -0.35 19.48 -6.34
CA ALA A 244 -1.26 18.71 -7.17
C ALA A 244 -2.62 18.73 -6.46
N SER A 245 -3.60 19.41 -7.05
CA SER A 245 -4.99 19.28 -6.65
C SER A 245 -5.42 17.88 -7.06
N VAL A 246 -5.68 17.01 -6.10
CA VAL A 246 -6.21 15.68 -6.41
C VAL A 246 -7.68 15.88 -6.77
N SER A 247 -7.96 15.92 -8.07
CA SER A 247 -9.30 15.91 -8.60
C SER A 247 -9.86 14.50 -8.48
N PHE A 248 -10.46 14.19 -7.33
CA PHE A 248 -11.36 13.05 -7.23
C PHE A 248 -12.61 13.34 -8.07
N LEU A 249 -13.19 12.31 -8.67
CA LEU A 249 -14.61 12.35 -9.05
C LEU A 249 -15.40 12.45 -7.74
N THR A 250 -15.64 13.68 -7.29
CA THR A 250 -16.45 13.97 -6.09
C THR A 250 -17.89 14.22 -6.54
N TYR A 251 -18.85 13.91 -5.68
CA TYR A 251 -20.24 14.33 -5.87
C TYR A 251 -20.46 15.62 -5.10
N ASP A 252 -21.30 16.52 -5.63
CA ASP A 252 -21.86 17.58 -4.79
C ASP A 252 -22.89 17.00 -3.81
N CYS A 253 -23.38 17.83 -2.88
CA CYS A 253 -24.41 17.43 -1.92
C CYS A 253 -25.74 17.01 -2.57
N GLU A 254 -25.88 17.20 -3.89
CA GLU A 254 -27.04 16.78 -4.68
C GLU A 254 -26.78 15.46 -5.44
N GLY A 255 -25.62 14.83 -5.26
CA GLY A 255 -25.25 13.58 -5.93
C GLY A 255 -24.89 13.75 -7.40
N ARG A 256 -24.47 14.94 -7.84
CA ARG A 256 -24.03 15.20 -9.21
C ARG A 256 -22.51 15.11 -9.33
N VAL A 257 -22.03 14.53 -10.42
CA VAL A 257 -20.62 14.58 -10.82
C VAL A 257 -20.34 15.95 -11.46
N PRO A 258 -19.39 16.76 -10.95
CA PRO A 258 -18.95 17.98 -11.61
C PRO A 258 -18.49 17.67 -13.03
N THR A 259 -18.96 18.44 -14.00
CA THR A 259 -18.47 18.36 -15.38
C THR A 259 -16.98 18.68 -15.43
N PHE A 260 -16.21 17.91 -16.22
CA PHE A 260 -14.75 17.99 -16.38
C PHE A 260 -14.18 19.36 -16.83
N ASP A 261 -15.02 20.38 -17.02
CA ASP A 261 -14.61 21.70 -17.48
C ASP A 261 -13.92 22.55 -16.38
N ASP A 262 -13.94 22.12 -15.11
CA ASP A 262 -13.28 22.81 -13.99
C ASP A 262 -11.88 22.26 -13.63
N VAL A 263 -11.37 21.26 -14.36
CA VAL A 263 -10.00 20.78 -14.17
C VAL A 263 -9.04 21.68 -14.97
N PRO A 264 -8.02 22.31 -14.34
CA PRO A 264 -7.04 23.11 -15.08
C PRO A 264 -6.36 22.22 -16.12
N ARG A 265 -6.68 22.42 -17.39
CA ARG A 265 -5.98 21.74 -18.48
C ARG A 265 -4.53 22.24 -18.43
N LEU A 266 -3.58 21.30 -18.31
CA LEU A 266 -2.17 21.61 -18.54
C LEU A 266 -2.07 22.21 -19.94
N THR A 267 -1.86 23.52 -20.01
CA THR A 267 -1.54 24.19 -21.26
C THR A 267 -0.17 23.65 -21.67
N SER A 268 -0.15 22.83 -22.72
CA SER A 268 1.08 22.41 -23.37
C SER A 268 1.78 23.67 -23.87
N THR A 269 2.81 24.11 -23.16
CA THR A 269 3.71 25.15 -23.65
C THR A 269 4.37 24.60 -24.91
N GLN A 270 4.05 25.23 -26.04
CA GLN A 270 4.66 24.93 -27.33
C GLN A 270 6.17 25.19 -27.26
N ALA A 271 6.92 24.30 -27.93
CA ALA A 271 8.36 24.38 -28.16
C ALA A 271 8.76 25.63 -28.95
#